data_AF-A0A7C5U249-F1
#
_entry.id   AF-A0A7C5U249-F1
#
_cell.length_a   1.000
_cell.length_b   1.000
_cell.length_c   1.000
_cell.angle_alpha   90.00
_cell.angle_beta   90.00
_cell.angle_gamma   90.00
#
_symmetry.space_group_name_H-M   'P 1'
#
loop_
_entity.id
_entity.type
_entity.pdbx_description
1 polymer ?
#
loop_
_entity_poly.entity_id
_entity_poly.type
_entity_poly.pdbx_seq_one_letter_code
_entity_poly.pdbx_strand_id
1 'polypeptide(L)'
;MFKIDKDRKLTFDLFKEDWIKMVKSVLSNYGLKVVDVVIKESPSKRGYHIWVHAEGEVELKPIDIAKIQYIIGDDETRSYLAVLRIERGIAHWNKMFDKIIWKREDDFQLKRCEEILFKDRLTDDERNYVINYLRELFNSMKELKERIREIGEQNF
;
A
#
# COMPACT_ATOMS: atom_id res chain seq x y z
N MET A 1 11.27 13.26 11.45
CA MET A 1 9.98 13.21 10.72
C MET A 1 9.68 11.77 10.34
N PHE A 2 8.50 11.29 10.68
CA PHE A 2 8.01 9.97 10.28
C PHE A 2 6.99 10.12 9.17
N LYS A 3 7.03 9.22 8.19
CA LYS A 3 6.06 9.17 7.10
C LYS A 3 5.20 7.94 7.33
N ILE A 4 3.91 7.96 7.03
CA ILE A 4 3.00 6.81 7.22
C ILE A 4 2.02 6.80 6.04
N ASP A 5 1.78 5.62 5.49
CA ASP A 5 0.77 5.41 4.45
C ASP A 5 -0.43 4.65 5.02
N LYS A 6 -1.65 5.14 4.77
CA LYS A 6 -2.90 4.55 5.27
C LYS A 6 -3.91 4.40 4.15
N ASP A 7 -4.02 3.20 3.58
CA ASP A 7 -4.88 2.92 2.43
C ASP A 7 -6.40 2.86 2.74
N ARG A 8 -6.80 2.68 3.99
CA ARG A 8 -8.20 2.43 4.37
C ARG A 8 -8.83 3.65 5.04
N LYS A 9 -9.39 4.56 4.23
CA LYS A 9 -10.01 5.82 4.71
C LYS A 9 -11.07 5.61 5.78
N LEU A 10 -12.10 4.81 5.51
CA LEU A 10 -13.23 4.61 6.43
C LEU A 10 -12.75 4.23 7.84
N THR A 11 -11.89 3.22 7.93
CA THR A 11 -11.34 2.75 9.20
C THR A 11 -10.43 3.79 9.83
N PHE A 12 -9.58 4.44 9.05
CA PHE A 12 -8.69 5.47 9.55
C PHE A 12 -9.47 6.67 10.12
N ASP A 13 -10.50 7.14 9.42
CA ASP A 13 -11.30 8.30 9.83
C ASP A 13 -12.06 8.02 11.13
N LEU A 14 -12.60 6.81 11.30
CA LEU A 14 -13.30 6.39 12.52
C LEU A 14 -12.38 6.37 13.75
N PHE A 15 -11.12 5.96 13.58
CA PHE A 15 -10.18 5.75 14.69
C PHE A 15 -9.03 6.77 14.71
N LYS A 16 -9.14 7.84 13.93
CA LYS A 16 -8.06 8.81 13.70
C LYS A 16 -7.52 9.40 14.99
N GLU A 17 -8.41 9.85 15.88
CA GLU A 17 -8.02 10.49 17.13
C GLU A 17 -7.30 9.53 18.07
N ASP A 18 -7.74 8.28 18.14
CA ASP A 18 -7.09 7.25 18.95
C ASP A 18 -5.75 6.81 18.35
N TRP A 19 -5.66 6.76 17.02
CA TRP A 19 -4.40 6.56 16.32
C TRP A 19 -3.40 7.71 16.64
N ILE A 20 -3.84 8.97 16.62
CA ILE A 20 -2.98 10.12 16.98
C ILE A 20 -2.50 10.02 18.43
N LYS A 21 -3.37 9.65 19.38
CA LYS A 21 -2.99 9.43 20.79
C LYS A 21 -1.97 8.31 20.93
N MET A 22 -2.17 7.20 20.21
CA MET A 22 -1.25 6.07 20.19
C MET A 22 0.12 6.49 19.64
N VAL A 23 0.16 7.22 18.51
CA VAL A 23 1.41 7.74 17.92
C VAL A 23 2.17 8.61 18.92
N LYS A 24 1.48 9.53 19.61
CA LYS A 24 2.09 10.38 20.64
C LYS A 24 2.70 9.56 21.78
N SER A 25 1.98 8.54 22.25
CA SER A 25 2.44 7.64 23.31
C SER A 25 3.66 6.83 22.87
N VAL A 26 3.61 6.22 21.69
CA VAL A 26 4.73 5.45 21.12
C VAL A 26 5.96 6.33 21.00
N LEU A 27 5.84 7.51 20.38
CA LEU A 27 6.99 8.41 20.18
C LEU A 27 7.56 8.94 21.50
N SER A 28 6.71 9.19 22.51
CA SER A 28 7.17 9.57 23.84
C SER A 28 8.06 8.49 24.48
N ASN A 29 7.76 7.21 24.26
CA ASN A 29 8.60 6.10 24.75
C ASN A 29 9.98 6.03 24.08
N TYR A 30 10.14 6.67 22.93
CA TYR A 30 11.43 6.85 22.25
C TYR A 30 12.09 8.20 22.58
N GLY A 31 11.60 8.94 23.58
CA GLY A 31 12.15 10.24 23.97
C GLY A 31 11.83 11.36 22.97
N LEU A 32 10.79 11.19 22.15
CA LEU A 32 10.36 12.16 21.15
C LEU A 32 9.03 12.79 21.50
N LYS A 33 8.91 14.10 21.30
CA LYS A 33 7.69 14.87 21.42
C LYS A 33 7.12 15.16 20.04
N VAL A 34 5.87 14.77 19.81
CA VAL A 34 5.15 15.12 18.57
C VAL A 34 4.81 16.61 18.58
N VAL A 35 5.30 17.33 17.56
CA VAL A 35 5.03 18.75 17.34
C VAL A 35 3.87 18.97 16.37
N ASP A 36 3.77 18.15 15.33
CA ASP A 36 2.71 18.29 14.32
C ASP A 36 2.38 16.95 13.65
N VAL A 37 1.14 16.83 13.16
CA VAL A 37 0.66 15.69 12.38
C VAL A 37 -0.08 16.22 11.15
N VAL A 38 0.60 16.16 10.00
CA VAL A 38 0.03 16.57 8.71
C VAL A 38 -0.58 15.35 8.04
N ILE A 39 -1.87 15.41 7.72
CA ILE A 39 -2.59 14.35 7.01
C ILE A 39 -3.05 14.92 5.68
N LYS A 40 -2.63 14.32 4.56
CA LYS A 40 -3.12 14.66 3.22
C LYS A 40 -3.67 13.43 2.54
N GLU A 41 -4.67 13.63 1.70
CA GLU A 41 -5.15 12.59 0.82
C GLU A 41 -4.01 12.14 -0.12
N SER A 42 -3.86 10.83 -0.28
CA SER A 42 -2.91 10.26 -1.23
C SER A 42 -3.25 10.70 -2.66
N PRO A 43 -2.27 10.85 -3.57
CA PRO A 43 -2.54 11.19 -4.97
C PRO A 43 -3.46 10.19 -5.68
N SER A 44 -3.47 8.93 -5.22
CA SER A 44 -4.34 7.88 -5.73
C SER A 44 -5.80 7.97 -5.24
N LYS A 45 -6.10 8.88 -4.30
CA LYS A 45 -7.38 9.03 -3.59
C LYS A 45 -7.84 7.80 -2.81
N ARG A 46 -7.00 6.77 -2.67
CA ARG A 46 -7.34 5.54 -1.95
C ARG A 46 -7.22 5.70 -0.45
N GLY A 47 -6.20 6.41 -0.01
CA GLY A 47 -5.83 6.56 1.39
C GLY A 47 -5.27 7.92 1.76
N TYR A 48 -4.51 7.97 2.85
CA TYR A 48 -3.83 9.15 3.37
C TYR A 48 -2.32 8.96 3.42
N HIS A 49 -1.62 10.01 3.01
CA HIS A 49 -0.21 10.22 3.34
C HIS A 49 -0.13 11.07 4.59
N ILE A 50 0.57 10.57 5.60
CA ILE A 50 0.66 11.22 6.91
C ILE A 50 2.12 11.51 7.23
N TRP A 51 2.41 12.73 7.68
CA TRP A 51 3.71 13.15 8.18
C TRP A 51 3.58 13.51 9.65
N VAL A 52 4.30 12.77 10.49
CA VAL A 52 4.40 13.05 11.92
C VAL A 52 5.72 13.75 12.18
N HIS A 53 5.63 15.01 12.55
CA HIS A 53 6.76 15.83 12.96
C HIS A 53 6.97 15.62 14.46
N ALA A 54 8.17 15.23 14.84
CA ALA A 54 8.54 15.01 16.22
C ALA A 54 9.98 15.48 16.45
N GLU A 55 10.23 15.97 17.65
CA GLU A 55 11.48 16.55 18.12
C GLU A 55 11.90 15.88 19.42
N GLY A 56 13.21 15.82 19.68
CA GLY A 56 13.79 15.32 20.91
C GLY A 56 15.31 15.31 20.81
N GLU A 57 15.97 15.06 21.94
CA GLU A 57 17.44 15.01 22.02
C GLU A 57 18.01 13.66 21.52
N VAL A 58 17.13 12.68 21.28
CA VAL A 58 17.51 11.35 20.81
C VAL A 58 17.78 11.38 19.30
N GLU A 59 19.00 11.01 18.92
CA GLU A 59 19.35 10.77 17.53
C GLU A 59 18.93 9.34 17.11
N LEU A 60 17.96 9.25 16.20
CA LEU A 60 17.48 7.97 15.67
C LEU A 60 18.27 7.55 14.44
N LYS A 61 18.67 6.27 14.39
CA LYS A 61 19.23 5.70 13.15
C LYS A 61 18.11 5.47 12.14
N PRO A 62 18.41 5.40 10.82
CA PRO A 62 17.41 5.11 9.79
C PRO A 62 16.54 3.88 10.10
N ILE A 63 17.15 2.82 10.64
CA ILE A 63 16.45 1.59 10.99
C ILE A 63 15.45 1.78 12.15
N ASP A 64 15.76 2.65 13.11
CA ASP A 64 14.85 2.97 14.22
C ASP A 64 13.63 3.73 13.71
N ILE A 65 13.84 4.66 12.76
CA ILE A 65 12.75 5.39 12.12
C ILE A 65 11.85 4.43 11.33
N ALA A 66 12.42 3.51 10.55
CA ALA A 66 11.65 2.51 9.81
C ALA A 66 10.85 1.58 10.75
N LYS A 67 11.48 1.11 11.84
CA LYS A 67 10.83 0.30 12.88
C LYS A 67 9.65 1.04 13.51
N ILE A 68 9.85 2.30 13.91
CA ILE A 68 8.80 3.11 14.53
C ILE A 68 7.65 3.32 13.55
N GLN A 69 7.94 3.63 12.28
CA GLN A 69 6.91 3.75 11.23
C GLN A 69 6.06 2.48 11.11
N TYR A 70 6.69 1.31 11.09
CA TYR A 70 5.96 0.04 11.09
C TYR A 70 5.06 -0.11 12.33
N ILE A 71 5.58 0.16 13.53
CA ILE A 71 4.84 0.05 14.79
C ILE A 71 3.60 0.94 14.81
N ILE A 72 3.71 2.18 14.31
CA ILE A 72 2.56 3.11 14.25
C ILE A 72 1.61 2.82 13.08
N GLY A 73 1.83 1.71 12.37
CA GLY A 73 0.91 1.14 11.39
C GLY A 73 1.10 1.70 9.98
N ASP A 74 2.34 1.92 9.57
CA ASP A 74 2.67 2.11 8.16
C ASP A 74 2.30 0.89 7.30
N ASP A 75 2.16 1.09 5.99
CA ASP A 75 1.95 -0.01 5.06
C ASP A 75 3.11 -1.02 5.16
N GLU A 76 2.76 -2.32 5.19
CA GLU A 76 3.72 -3.40 5.38
C GLU A 76 4.71 -3.49 4.22
N THR A 77 4.22 -3.35 2.99
CA THR A 77 5.08 -3.40 1.78
C THR A 77 6.04 -2.22 1.79
N ARG A 78 5.57 -1.03 2.14
CA ARG A 78 6.39 0.17 2.25
C ARG A 78 7.44 0.05 3.35
N SER A 79 7.07 -0.50 4.50
CA SER A 79 7.97 -0.76 5.63
C SER A 79 9.08 -1.73 5.24
N TYR A 80 8.73 -2.83 4.57
CA TYR A 80 9.69 -3.80 4.03
C TYR A 80 10.68 -3.15 3.05
N LEU A 81 10.17 -2.36 2.09
CA LEU A 81 11.02 -1.66 1.12
C LEU A 81 11.91 -0.60 1.78
N ALA A 82 11.47 0.05 2.86
CA ALA A 82 12.28 0.99 3.62
C ALA A 82 13.49 0.29 4.24
N VAL A 83 13.30 -0.89 4.87
CA VAL A 83 14.39 -1.69 5.45
C VAL A 83 15.41 -2.09 4.39
N LEU A 84 14.95 -2.67 3.26
CA LEU A 84 15.85 -3.05 2.16
C LEU A 84 16.67 -1.87 1.61
N ARG A 85 16.09 -0.67 1.57
CA ARG A 85 16.79 0.53 1.10
C ARG A 85 17.85 1.00 2.10
N ILE A 86 17.57 0.91 3.40
CA ILE A 86 18.52 1.22 4.46
C ILE A 86 19.72 0.27 4.39
N GLU A 87 19.46 -1.04 4.28
CA GLU A 87 20.52 -2.06 4.17
C GLU A 87 21.43 -1.83 2.95
N ARG A 88 20.88 -1.28 1.86
CA ARG A 88 21.62 -0.94 0.64
C ARG A 88 22.29 0.45 0.69
N GLY A 89 22.18 1.18 1.80
CA GLY A 89 22.77 2.52 1.93
C GLY A 89 22.12 3.59 1.05
N ILE A 90 20.85 3.41 0.66
CA ILE A 90 20.15 4.39 -0.19
C ILE A 90 19.80 5.63 0.65
N ALA A 91 20.35 6.79 0.29
CA ALA A 91 20.17 8.04 1.03
C ALA A 91 18.68 8.42 1.21
N HIS A 92 17.87 8.28 0.16
CA HIS A 92 16.43 8.60 0.18
C HIS A 92 15.56 7.36 0.43
N TRP A 93 15.89 6.59 1.47
CA TRP A 93 15.20 5.35 1.80
C TRP A 93 13.71 5.56 2.16
N ASN A 94 13.39 6.64 2.89
CA ASN A 94 12.05 6.94 3.41
C ASN A 94 11.17 7.67 2.38
N LYS A 95 10.68 6.93 1.38
CA LYS A 95 9.93 7.48 0.23
C LYS A 95 8.45 7.08 0.28
N MET A 96 7.57 8.07 0.13
CA MET A 96 6.14 7.85 -0.17
C MET A 96 5.99 7.46 -1.63
N PHE A 97 5.09 6.53 -1.92
CA PHE A 97 4.73 6.20 -3.29
C PHE A 97 3.54 7.08 -3.71
N ASP A 98 3.76 7.93 -4.70
CA ASP A 98 2.79 8.89 -5.22
C ASP A 98 2.16 8.44 -6.54
N LYS A 99 2.86 7.55 -7.27
CA LYS A 99 2.43 7.05 -8.58
C LYS A 99 2.50 5.53 -8.62
N ILE A 100 1.46 4.93 -9.17
CA ILE A 100 1.52 3.54 -9.63
C ILE A 100 2.32 3.56 -10.94
N ILE A 101 3.63 3.30 -10.85
CA ILE A 101 4.54 3.29 -12.01
C ILE A 101 4.37 2.00 -12.82
N TRP A 102 3.96 0.93 -12.15
CA TRP A 102 3.73 -0.37 -12.78
C TRP A 102 2.54 -1.06 -12.12
N LYS A 103 1.65 -1.59 -12.94
CA LYS A 103 0.54 -2.44 -12.52
C LYS A 103 0.76 -3.78 -13.20
N ARG A 104 0.62 -4.88 -12.45
CA ARG A 104 0.64 -6.22 -13.05
C ARG A 104 -0.45 -6.27 -14.12
N GLU A 105 -0.07 -6.69 -15.32
CA GLU A 105 -1.01 -6.94 -16.41
C GLU A 105 -1.98 -8.04 -16.01
N ASP A 106 -3.22 -7.93 -16.48
CA ASP A 106 -4.26 -8.89 -16.16
C ASP A 106 -3.87 -10.31 -16.63
N ASP A 107 -3.18 -10.41 -17.77
CA ASP A 107 -2.66 -11.68 -18.32
C ASP A 107 -1.71 -12.41 -17.35
N PHE A 108 -0.90 -11.66 -16.58
CA PHE A 108 -0.04 -12.25 -15.55
C PHE A 108 -0.85 -12.84 -14.40
N GLN A 109 -1.97 -12.20 -14.01
CA GLN A 109 -2.85 -12.70 -12.95
C GLN A 109 -3.61 -13.94 -13.40
N LEU A 110 -4.12 -13.94 -14.64
CA LEU A 110 -4.79 -15.10 -15.24
C LEU A 110 -3.85 -16.31 -15.25
N LYS A 111 -2.62 -16.14 -15.75
CA LYS A 111 -1.62 -17.21 -15.78
C LYS A 111 -1.32 -17.77 -14.38
N ARG A 112 -1.25 -16.90 -13.36
CA ARG A 112 -1.05 -17.33 -11.97
C ARG A 112 -2.25 -18.14 -11.44
N CYS A 113 -3.47 -17.74 -11.78
CA CYS A 113 -4.66 -18.51 -11.42
C CYS A 113 -4.65 -19.89 -12.09
N GLU A 114 -4.32 -19.95 -13.39
CA GLU A 114 -4.15 -21.22 -14.11
C GLU A 114 -3.11 -22.11 -13.40
N GLU A 115 -1.91 -21.58 -13.09
CA GLU A 115 -0.84 -22.31 -12.39
C GLU A 115 -1.24 -22.85 -11.00
N ILE A 116 -2.09 -22.13 -10.26
CA ILE A 116 -2.61 -22.58 -8.95
C ILE A 116 -3.59 -23.74 -9.17
N LEU A 117 -4.50 -23.64 -10.14
CA LEU A 117 -5.50 -24.67 -10.45
C LEU A 117 -4.86 -25.96 -10.99
N PHE A 118 -3.73 -25.86 -11.69
CA PHE A 118 -2.94 -27.02 -12.10
C PHE A 118 -2.28 -27.76 -10.92
N LYS A 119 -2.10 -27.10 -9.77
CA LYS A 119 -1.54 -27.70 -8.55
C LYS A 119 -2.61 -28.21 -7.59
N ASP A 120 -3.88 -27.97 -7.90
CA ASP A 120 -5.01 -28.34 -7.07
C ASP A 120 -5.50 -29.77 -7.39
N ARG A 121 -6.24 -30.37 -6.45
CA ARG A 121 -6.84 -31.72 -6.56
C ARG A 121 -8.16 -31.72 -7.33
N LEU A 122 -8.30 -30.85 -8.32
CA LEU A 122 -9.45 -30.83 -9.21
C LEU A 122 -9.36 -31.95 -10.23
N THR A 123 -10.51 -32.49 -10.64
CA THR A 123 -10.58 -33.31 -11.85
C THR A 123 -10.24 -32.46 -13.08
N ASP A 124 -9.86 -33.09 -14.19
CA ASP A 124 -9.51 -32.36 -15.41
C ASP A 124 -10.69 -31.54 -15.95
N ASP A 125 -11.92 -32.06 -15.82
CA ASP A 125 -13.14 -31.36 -16.26
C ASP A 125 -13.43 -30.12 -15.41
N GLU A 126 -13.34 -30.23 -14.07
CA GLU A 126 -13.50 -29.09 -13.16
C GLU A 126 -12.42 -28.04 -13.41
N ARG A 127 -11.17 -28.46 -13.61
CA ARG A 127 -10.05 -27.55 -13.90
C ARG A 127 -10.29 -26.80 -15.21
N ASN A 128 -10.67 -27.50 -16.27
CA ASN A 128 -10.95 -26.90 -17.58
C ASN A 128 -12.13 -25.93 -17.51
N TYR A 129 -13.19 -26.28 -16.78
CA TYR A 129 -14.33 -25.39 -16.56
C TYR A 129 -13.90 -24.07 -15.90
N VAL A 130 -13.15 -24.15 -14.79
CA VAL A 130 -12.69 -22.95 -14.06
C VAL A 130 -11.73 -22.12 -14.90
N ILE A 131 -10.81 -22.75 -15.64
CA ILE A 131 -9.90 -22.03 -16.55
C ILE A 131 -10.68 -21.27 -17.63
N ASN A 132 -11.67 -21.92 -18.27
CA ASN A 132 -12.48 -21.27 -19.30
C ASN A 132 -13.30 -20.11 -18.72
N TYR A 133 -13.92 -20.30 -17.56
CA TYR A 133 -14.66 -19.24 -16.86
C TYR A 133 -13.76 -18.03 -16.54
N LEU A 134 -12.55 -18.28 -16.04
CA LEU A 134 -11.58 -17.22 -15.75
C LEU A 134 -11.18 -16.47 -17.03
N ARG A 135 -10.94 -17.18 -18.14
CA ARG A 135 -10.61 -16.54 -19.43
C ARG A 135 -11.75 -15.64 -19.91
N GLU A 136 -12.98 -16.11 -19.87
CA GLU A 136 -14.16 -15.32 -20.23
C GLU A 136 -14.30 -14.08 -19.34
N LEU A 137 -14.17 -14.24 -18.02
CA LEU A 137 -14.24 -13.12 -17.07
C LEU A 137 -13.18 -12.06 -17.36
N PHE A 138 -11.93 -12.47 -17.60
CA PHE A 138 -10.83 -11.54 -17.92
C PHE A 138 -11.07 -10.82 -19.24
N ASN A 139 -11.61 -11.50 -20.26
CA ASN A 139 -11.99 -10.87 -21.53
C ASN A 139 -13.11 -9.84 -21.32
N SER A 140 -14.17 -10.19 -20.60
CA SER A 140 -15.27 -9.25 -20.29
C SER A 140 -14.79 -8.04 -19.49
N MET A 141 -13.85 -8.25 -18.55
CA MET A 141 -13.23 -7.15 -17.81
C MET A 141 -12.41 -6.22 -18.71
N LYS A 142 -11.69 -6.77 -19.70
CA LYS A 142 -10.94 -5.99 -20.69
C LYS A 142 -11.87 -5.13 -21.54
N GLU A 143 -12.93 -5.72 -22.09
CA GLU A 143 -13.94 -5.00 -22.87
C GLU A 143 -14.62 -3.88 -22.05
N LEU A 144 -14.94 -4.15 -20.78
CA LEU A 144 -15.53 -3.14 -19.90
C LEU A 144 -14.58 -1.96 -19.65
N LYS A 145 -13.28 -2.22 -19.46
CA LYS A 145 -12.27 -1.17 -19.30
C LYS A 145 -12.14 -0.30 -20.54
N GLU A 146 -12.17 -0.91 -21.72
CA GLU A 146 -12.13 -0.20 -23.01
C GLU A 146 -13.36 0.71 -23.16
N ARG A 147 -14.57 0.21 -22.87
CA ARG A 147 -15.80 1.02 -22.88
C ARG A 147 -15.77 2.18 -21.88
N ILE A 148 -15.29 1.96 -20.66
CA ILE A 148 -15.14 3.02 -19.65
C ILE A 148 -14.20 4.12 -20.16
N ARG A 149 -13.11 3.73 -20.83
CA ARG A 149 -12.15 4.67 -21.41
C ARG A 149 -12.79 5.49 -22.53
N GLU A 150 -13.52 4.86 -23.45
CA GLU A 150 -14.23 5.54 -24.54
C GLU A 150 -15.25 6.57 -24.01
N ILE A 151 -16.03 6.20 -22.99
CA ILE A 151 -16.98 7.12 -22.34
C ILE A 151 -16.25 8.27 -21.63
N GLY A 152 -15.11 7.97 -21.01
CA GLY A 152 -14.27 8.99 -20.37
C GLY A 152 -13.69 9.99 -21.37
N GLU A 153 -13.29 9.55 -22.57
CA GLU A 153 -12.75 10.40 -23.64
C GLU A 153 -13.83 11.24 -24.36
N GLN A 154 -15.10 10.82 -24.34
CA GLN A 154 -16.23 11.57 -24.93
C GLN A 154 -16.82 12.68 -24.04
N ASN A 155 -16.49 12.69 -22.74
CA ASN A 155 -17.03 13.64 -21.77
C ASN A 155 -16.04 14.76 -21.39
N PHE A 156 -14.99 14.98 -22.20
CA PHE A 156 -14.02 16.07 -22.07
C PHE A 156 -13.82 16.81 -23.38
#